data_AF-A0A9E5SVX7-F1
#
_entry.id   AF-A0A9E5SVX7-F1
#
_cell.length_a   1.000
_cell.length_b   1.000
_cell.length_c   1.000
_cell.angle_alpha   90.00
_cell.angle_beta   90.00
_cell.angle_gamma   90.00
#
_symmetry.space_group_name_H-M   'P 1'
#
loop_
_entity.id
_entity.type
_entity.pdbx_description
1 polymer ?
#
loop_
_entity_poly.entity_id
_entity_poly.type
_entity_poly.pdbx_seq_one_letter_code
_entity_poly.pdbx_strand_id
1 'polypeptide(L)'
;YKNTGWRDKFVKRYAEVMNTTLSTERLLSIYDEMVEAIRDEMPRQIKRWGSPSSLSSWENEVKKLRKCLKERRTYVIQDLKKKFGLSDARVAELWPNG
;
A
#
# COMPACT_ATOMS: atom_id res chain seq x y z
N TYR A 1 -9.94 -19.96 -9.54
CA TYR A 1 -10.74 -20.13 -8.31
C TYR A 1 -12.17 -20.53 -8.71
N LYS A 2 -12.59 -21.78 -8.48
CA LYS A 2 -13.87 -22.32 -9.00
C LYS A 2 -15.06 -22.14 -8.03
N ASN A 3 -14.82 -22.05 -6.73
CA ASN A 3 -15.86 -21.86 -5.71
C ASN A 3 -16.34 -20.39 -5.69
N THR A 4 -17.59 -20.15 -6.06
CA THR A 4 -18.20 -18.82 -6.15
C THR A 4 -18.40 -18.18 -4.78
N GLY A 5 -18.86 -18.94 -3.78
CA GLY A 5 -19.08 -18.44 -2.42
C GLY A 5 -17.78 -18.00 -1.74
N TRP A 6 -16.67 -18.72 -1.97
CA TRP A 6 -15.36 -18.31 -1.47
C TRP A 6 -14.88 -17.02 -2.14
N ARG A 7 -15.04 -16.90 -3.47
CA ARG A 7 -14.63 -15.69 -4.21
C ARG A 7 -15.31 -14.44 -3.67
N ASP A 8 -16.62 -14.51 -3.47
CA ASP A 8 -17.39 -13.39 -2.95
C ASP A 8 -16.95 -13.02 -1.52
N LYS A 9 -16.79 -14.01 -0.63
CA LYS A 9 -16.27 -13.78 0.73
C LYS A 9 -14.88 -13.16 0.73
N PHE A 10 -13.98 -13.64 -0.14
CA PHE A 10 -12.62 -13.12 -0.26
C PHE A 10 -12.63 -11.66 -0.71
N VAL A 11 -13.34 -11.34 -1.79
CA VAL A 11 -13.42 -9.99 -2.34
C VAL A 11 -14.04 -9.02 -1.34
N LYS A 12 -15.15 -9.40 -0.69
CA LYS A 12 -15.78 -8.59 0.36
C LYS A 12 -14.83 -8.31 1.52
N ARG A 13 -14.17 -9.36 2.05
CA ARG A 13 -13.22 -9.20 3.15
C ARG A 13 -12.04 -8.32 2.77
N TYR A 14 -11.52 -8.47 1.55
CA TYR A 14 -10.43 -7.65 1.07
C TYR A 14 -10.86 -6.18 0.97
N ALA A 15 -12.07 -5.91 0.46
CA ALA A 15 -12.62 -4.56 0.38
C ALA A 15 -12.79 -3.91 1.76
N GLU A 16 -13.38 -4.62 2.73
CA GLU A 16 -13.50 -4.17 4.12
C GLU A 16 -12.15 -3.72 4.70
N VAL A 17 -11.12 -4.57 4.53
CA VAL A 17 -9.77 -4.32 5.05
C VAL A 17 -9.13 -3.12 4.36
N MET A 18 -9.26 -3.00 3.03
CA MET A 18 -8.74 -1.85 2.25
C MET A 18 -9.45 -0.54 2.54
N ASN A 19 -10.72 -0.57 2.97
CA ASN A 19 -11.46 0.62 3.37
C ASN A 19 -11.19 1.02 4.83
N THR A 20 -10.52 0.18 5.61
CA THR A 20 -10.27 0.40 7.04
C THR A 20 -8.78 0.28 7.37
N THR A 21 -8.34 -0.90 7.81
CA THR A 21 -6.98 -1.15 8.32
C THR A 21 -5.86 -0.96 7.31
N LEU A 22 -6.14 -1.18 6.02
CA LEU A 22 -5.21 -0.98 4.90
C LEU A 22 -5.67 0.18 3.99
N SER A 23 -6.37 1.18 4.55
CA SER A 23 -6.65 2.40 3.81
C SER A 23 -5.35 3.13 3.46
N THR A 24 -5.37 3.86 2.34
CA THR A 24 -4.20 4.60 1.87
C THR A 24 -3.73 5.59 2.92
N GLU A 25 -4.65 6.29 3.58
CA GLU A 25 -4.38 7.29 4.62
C GLU A 25 -3.68 6.66 5.82
N ARG A 26 -4.19 5.53 6.31
CA ARG A 26 -3.62 4.83 7.47
C ARG A 26 -2.23 4.28 7.16
N LEU A 27 -2.05 3.70 5.98
CA LEU A 27 -0.74 3.19 5.55
C LEU A 27 0.28 4.33 5.42
N LEU A 28 -0.10 5.48 4.85
CA LEU A 28 0.78 6.63 4.73
C LEU A 28 1.12 7.25 6.09
N SER A 29 0.17 7.33 7.04
CA SER A 29 0.43 7.81 8.39
C SER A 29 1.48 6.97 9.11
N ILE A 30 1.26 5.64 9.15
CA ILE A 30 2.21 4.70 9.78
C ILE A 30 3.57 4.78 9.09
N TYR A 31 3.58 4.89 7.76
CA TYR A 31 4.81 5.01 7.00
C TYR A 31 5.58 6.30 7.34
N ASP A 32 4.90 7.44 7.41
CA ASP A 32 5.52 8.72 7.76
C ASP A 32 6.06 8.69 9.20
N GLU A 33 5.32 8.11 10.15
CA GLU A 33 5.79 7.88 11.52
C GLU A 33 7.07 7.04 11.57
N MET A 34 7.13 5.93 10.81
CA MET A 34 8.32 5.07 10.73
C MET A 34 9.53 5.78 10.13
N VAL A 35 9.31 6.60 9.08
CA VAL A 35 10.39 7.36 8.42
C VAL A 35 10.96 8.41 9.36
N GLU A 36 10.10 9.18 10.03
CA GLU A 36 10.54 10.21 10.96
C GLU A 36 11.27 9.62 12.17
N ALA A 37 10.82 8.46 12.67
CA ALA A 37 11.48 7.79 13.80
C ALA A 37 12.94 7.38 13.53
N ILE A 38 13.34 7.17 12.27
CA ILE A 38 14.69 6.72 11.91
C ILE A 38 15.52 7.78 11.18
N ARG A 39 14.91 8.90 10.75
CA ARG A 39 15.53 9.91 9.88
C ARG A 39 16.86 10.42 10.45
N ASP A 40 16.89 10.76 11.73
CA ASP A 40 18.06 11.34 12.39
C ASP A 40 19.19 10.33 12.66
N GLU A 41 18.90 9.03 12.59
CA GLU A 41 19.89 7.96 12.70
C GLU A 41 20.55 7.64 11.35
N MET A 42 19.92 7.99 10.23
CA MET A 42 20.41 7.66 8.90
C MET A 42 21.83 8.19 8.60
N PRO A 43 22.22 9.42 8.97
CA PRO A 43 23.60 9.88 8.79
C PRO A 43 24.63 9.01 9.52
N ARG A 44 24.30 8.55 10.74
CA ARG A 44 25.17 7.67 11.55
C ARG A 44 25.24 6.27 10.94
N GLN A 45 24.11 5.72 10.50
CA GLN A 45 24.03 4.45 9.78
C GLN A 45 24.93 4.45 8.54
N ILE A 46 24.84 5.50 7.72
CA ILE A 46 25.64 5.66 6.50
C ILE A 46 27.13 5.77 6.84
N LYS A 47 27.49 6.59 7.84
CA LYS A 47 28.89 6.74 8.27
C LYS A 47 29.48 5.43 8.78
N ARG A 48 28.70 4.62 9.50
CA ARG A 48 29.17 3.38 10.13
C ARG A 48 29.27 2.21 9.15
N TRP A 49 28.31 2.09 8.23
CA TRP A 49 28.12 0.90 7.40
C TRP A 49 28.23 1.15 5.90
N GLY A 50 28.30 2.41 5.46
CA GLY A 50 28.36 2.78 4.04
C GLY A 50 27.07 2.52 3.26
N SER A 51 25.96 2.24 3.94
CA SER A 51 24.67 1.91 3.34
C SER A 51 23.52 2.58 4.10
N PRO A 52 22.55 3.23 3.42
CA PRO A 52 22.49 3.50 1.99
C PRO A 52 23.65 4.40 1.50
N SER A 53 23.84 4.51 0.18
CA SER A 53 25.01 5.20 -0.40
C SER A 53 25.11 6.69 -0.03
N SER A 54 23.98 7.33 0.29
CA SER A 54 23.90 8.70 0.80
C SER A 54 22.53 8.95 1.43
N LEU A 55 22.40 10.04 2.17
CA LEU A 55 21.10 10.48 2.73
C LEU A 55 20.09 10.78 1.60
N SER A 56 20.54 11.42 0.53
CA SER A 56 19.71 11.67 -0.66
C SER A 56 19.22 10.36 -1.31
N SER A 57 20.08 9.34 -1.40
CA SER A 57 19.65 8.01 -1.88
C SER A 57 18.57 7.41 -1.00
N TRP A 58 18.69 7.53 0.32
CA TRP A 58 17.67 7.07 1.26
C TRP A 58 16.35 7.82 1.07
N GLU A 59 16.39 9.15 1.01
CA GLU A 59 15.19 9.98 0.79
C GLU A 59 14.48 9.67 -0.52
N ASN A 60 15.24 9.33 -1.58
CA ASN A 60 14.68 8.91 -2.85
C ASN A 60 13.97 7.57 -2.74
N GLU A 61 14.54 6.58 -2.03
CA GLU A 61 13.85 5.32 -1.76
C GLU A 61 12.61 5.52 -0.87
N VAL A 62 12.68 6.43 0.09
CA VAL A 62 11.52 6.82 0.91
C VAL A 62 10.38 7.36 0.04
N LYS A 63 10.69 8.28 -0.88
CA LYS A 63 9.71 8.83 -1.83
C LYS A 63 9.12 7.76 -2.76
N LYS A 64 9.95 6.82 -3.23
CA LYS A 64 9.49 5.71 -4.09
C LYS A 64 8.51 4.81 -3.34
N LEU A 65 8.84 4.39 -2.13
CA LEU A 65 7.96 3.53 -1.34
C LEU A 65 6.65 4.26 -0.96
N ARG A 66 6.72 5.55 -0.61
CA ARG A 66 5.53 6.38 -0.40
C ARG A 66 4.62 6.41 -1.63
N LYS A 67 5.20 6.53 -2.83
CA LYS A 67 4.45 6.47 -4.10
C LYS A 67 3.79 5.11 -4.29
N CYS A 68 4.51 4.01 -4.05
CA CYS A 68 3.94 2.67 -4.12
C CYS A 68 2.74 2.48 -3.18
N LEU A 69 2.80 3.02 -1.96
CA LEU A 69 1.68 2.97 -1.01
C LEU A 69 0.45 3.74 -1.52
N LYS A 70 0.65 4.91 -2.15
CA LYS A 70 -0.45 5.67 -2.78
C LYS A 70 -1.12 4.92 -3.92
N GLU A 71 -0.33 4.25 -4.76
CA GLU A 71 -0.83 3.57 -5.96
C GLU A 71 -1.36 2.15 -5.67
N ARG A 72 -0.97 1.56 -4.53
CA ARG A 72 -1.32 0.20 -4.11
C ARG A 72 -2.81 -0.07 -4.25
N ARG A 73 -3.66 0.85 -3.78
CA ARG A 73 -5.11 0.68 -3.78
C ARG A 73 -5.66 0.47 -5.19
N THR A 74 -5.27 1.34 -6.11
CA THR A 74 -5.64 1.26 -7.53
C THR A 74 -5.21 -0.06 -8.15
N TYR A 75 -3.94 -0.46 -7.98
CA TYR A 75 -3.43 -1.70 -8.56
C TYR A 75 -4.14 -2.94 -8.02
N VAL A 76 -4.39 -2.99 -6.71
CA VAL A 76 -5.08 -4.13 -6.10
C VAL A 76 -6.52 -4.23 -6.57
N ILE A 77 -7.24 -3.11 -6.68
CA ILE A 77 -8.62 -3.10 -7.20
C ILE A 77 -8.64 -3.58 -8.66
N GLN A 78 -7.71 -3.12 -9.49
CA GLN A 78 -7.58 -3.57 -10.89
C GLN A 78 -7.30 -5.08 -10.97
N ASP A 79 -6.40 -5.59 -10.14
CA ASP A 79 -6.07 -7.02 -10.09
C ASP A 79 -7.26 -7.85 -9.62
N LEU A 80 -8.00 -7.42 -8.59
CA LEU A 80 -9.20 -8.11 -8.11
C LEU A 80 -10.31 -8.09 -9.17
N LYS A 81 -10.52 -6.94 -9.84
CA LYS A 81 -11.47 -6.81 -10.94
C LYS A 81 -11.14 -7.80 -12.06
N LYS A 82 -9.89 -7.84 -12.51
CA LYS A 82 -9.42 -8.74 -13.58
C LYS A 82 -9.48 -10.21 -13.14
N LYS A 83 -9.01 -10.54 -11.94
CA LYS A 83 -8.89 -11.92 -11.46
C LYS A 83 -10.24 -12.57 -11.18
N PHE A 84 -11.21 -11.79 -10.69
CA PHE A 84 -12.52 -12.29 -10.31
C PHE A 84 -13.66 -11.84 -11.24
N GLY A 85 -13.36 -11.10 -12.31
CA GLY A 85 -14.35 -10.66 -13.30
C GLY A 85 -15.41 -9.74 -12.70
N LEU A 86 -15.01 -8.79 -11.84
CA LEU A 86 -15.94 -7.87 -11.20
C LEU A 86 -16.44 -6.83 -12.21
N SER A 87 -17.72 -6.49 -12.15
CA SER A 87 -18.27 -5.34 -12.90
C SER A 87 -17.83 -4.03 -12.28
N ASP A 88 -17.87 -2.94 -13.05
CA ASP A 88 -17.60 -1.59 -12.53
C ASP A 88 -18.57 -1.20 -11.41
N ALA A 89 -19.84 -1.56 -11.53
CA ALA A 89 -20.83 -1.36 -10.47
C ALA A 89 -20.43 -2.05 -9.16
N ARG A 90 -19.95 -3.30 -9.25
CA ARG A 90 -19.50 -4.06 -8.08
C ARG A 90 -18.24 -3.48 -7.45
N VAL A 91 -17.32 -2.97 -8.27
CA VAL A 91 -16.12 -2.28 -7.78
C VAL A 91 -16.50 -0.99 -7.05
N ALA A 92 -17.38 -0.17 -7.61
CA ALA A 92 -17.84 1.07 -6.99
C ALA A 92 -18.57 0.83 -5.66
N GLU A 93 -19.35 -0.24 -5.56
CA GLU A 93 -20.02 -0.64 -4.31
C GLU A 93 -19.01 -1.03 -3.21
N LEU A 94 -18.00 -1.82 -3.56
CA LEU A 94 -17.02 -2.36 -2.61
C LEU A 94 -15.97 -1.33 -2.19
N TRP A 95 -15.59 -0.41 -3.07
CA TRP A 95 -14.53 0.58 -2.87
C TRP A 95 -15.04 1.99 -3.23
N PRO A 96 -15.92 2.59 -2.41
CA PRO A 96 -16.55 3.88 -2.72
C PRO A 96 -15.58 5.07 -2.72
N ASN A 97 -14.42 4.94 -2.04
CA ASN A 97 -13.47 6.03 -1.82
C ASN A 97 -12.31 6.06 -2.83
N GLY A 98 -12.45 5.40 -3.98
CA GLY A 98 -11.35 5.24 -4.95
C GLY A 98 -10.31 4.30 -4.39
#